data_AF-A0A7W1UFG8-F1
#
_entry.id   AF-A0A7W1UFG8-F1
#
_cell.length_a   1.000
_cell.length_b   1.000
_cell.length_c   1.000
_cell.angle_alpha   90.00
_cell.angle_beta   90.00
_cell.angle_gamma   90.00
#
_symmetry.space_group_name_H-M   'P 1'
#
loop_
_entity.id
_entity.type
_entity.pdbx_description
1 polymer ?
#
loop_
_entity_poly.entity_id
_entity_poly.type
_entity_poly.pdbx_seq_one_letter_code
_entity_poly.pdbx_strand_id
1 'polypeptide(L)'
;MGIELNQKGSMTLYLILMYLGSLALAYVLRFTEATLALGRSLSDVGTPRGYQDAITPPRLATIAFAVSTLCLLGIIYGFWRFGWLIGVGIIAGFFSVLMINKLLLLPKENSEHFRRIIVHSLINRHADYLKEGDALRASAVAMLLEKLGIPVNQVNESLKK
;
A
#
# COMPACT_ATOMS: atom_id res chain seq x y z
N MET A 1 3.90 43.89 4.95
CA MET A 1 4.48 42.84 5.81
C MET A 1 3.53 41.66 6.10
N GLY A 2 2.20 41.86 6.21
CA GLY A 2 1.25 40.76 6.50
C GLY A 2 0.97 39.77 5.35
N ILE A 3 1.08 40.18 4.08
CA ILE A 3 0.78 39.32 2.92
C ILE A 3 1.90 38.28 2.67
N GLU A 4 3.16 38.67 2.85
CA GLU A 4 4.31 37.77 2.66
C GLU A 4 4.43 36.68 3.75
N LEU A 5 4.06 37.02 5.00
CA LEU A 5 4.01 36.04 6.10
C LEU A 5 2.95 34.95 5.85
N ASN A 6 1.79 35.33 5.30
CA ASN A 6 0.73 34.39 4.95
C ASN A 6 1.14 33.46 3.78
N GLN A 7 1.87 34.00 2.79
CA GLN A 7 2.36 33.22 1.66
C GLN A 7 3.44 32.20 2.06
N LYS A 8 4.38 32.56 2.95
CA LYS A 8 5.38 31.62 3.47
C LYS A 8 4.75 30.49 4.29
N GLY A 9 3.80 30.83 5.17
CA GLY A 9 3.06 29.82 5.95
C GLY A 9 2.30 28.83 5.07
N SER A 10 1.65 29.32 4.02
CA SER A 10 0.94 28.48 3.04
C SER A 10 1.88 27.53 2.28
N MET A 11 3.10 27.98 1.94
CA MET A 11 4.09 27.15 1.26
C MET A 11 4.65 26.07 2.18
N THR A 12 4.98 26.39 3.42
CA THR A 12 5.48 25.41 4.39
C THR A 12 4.46 24.30 4.65
N LEU A 13 3.20 24.67 4.89
CA LEU A 13 2.12 23.69 5.08
C LEU A 13 1.96 22.80 3.84
N TYR A 14 1.98 23.38 2.65
CA TYR A 14 1.91 22.64 1.40
C TYR A 14 3.05 21.61 1.28
N LEU A 15 4.29 22.01 1.55
CA LEU A 15 5.44 21.10 1.49
C LEU A 15 5.35 19.97 2.52
N ILE A 16 4.83 20.25 3.72
CA ILE A 16 4.56 19.20 4.74
C ILE A 16 3.53 18.20 4.20
N LEU A 17 2.44 18.68 3.61
CA LEU A 17 1.41 17.79 3.04
C LEU A 17 1.97 16.96 1.89
N MET A 18 2.79 17.55 1.02
CA MET A 18 3.48 16.81 -0.05
C MET A 18 4.46 15.78 0.49
N TYR A 19 5.18 16.09 1.57
CA TYR A 19 6.04 15.13 2.26
C TYR A 19 5.22 13.94 2.81
N LEU A 20 4.13 14.20 3.52
CA LEU A 20 3.25 13.14 4.04
C LEU A 20 2.63 12.31 2.92
N GLY A 21 2.21 12.95 1.83
CA GLY A 21 1.74 12.28 0.62
C GLY A 21 2.81 11.36 0.02
N SER A 22 4.06 11.83 -0.06
CA SER A 22 5.18 11.02 -0.57
C SER A 22 5.46 9.79 0.29
N LEU A 23 5.34 9.92 1.62
CA LEU A 23 5.50 8.81 2.56
C LEU A 23 4.38 7.78 2.41
N ALA A 24 3.13 8.24 2.32
CA ALA A 24 1.97 7.38 2.11
C ALA A 24 2.07 6.63 0.76
N LEU A 25 2.45 7.33 -0.31
CA LEU A 25 2.63 6.72 -1.63
C LEU A 25 3.80 5.71 -1.63
N ALA A 26 4.92 6.05 -0.98
CA ALA A 26 6.04 5.13 -0.80
C ALA A 26 5.61 3.84 -0.07
N TYR A 27 4.75 3.96 0.95
CA TYR A 27 4.20 2.82 1.68
C TYR A 27 3.33 1.93 0.79
N VAL A 28 2.43 2.53 0.00
CA VAL A 28 1.59 1.80 -0.96
C VAL A 28 2.45 1.03 -1.97
N LEU A 29 3.48 1.68 -2.52
CA LEU A 29 4.39 1.05 -3.49
C LEU A 29 5.16 -0.11 -2.84
N ARG A 30 5.69 0.07 -1.63
CA ARG A 30 6.37 -1.00 -0.87
C ARG A 30 5.45 -2.17 -0.55
N PHE A 31 4.21 -1.90 -0.16
CA PHE A 31 3.24 -2.95 0.10
C PHE A 31 2.91 -3.72 -1.18
N THR A 32 2.80 -3.02 -2.31
CA THR A 32 2.57 -3.65 -3.62
C THR A 32 3.75 -4.57 -4.00
N GLU A 33 4.98 -4.11 -3.80
CA GLU A 33 6.19 -4.93 -3.99
C GLU A 33 6.20 -6.14 -3.07
N ALA A 34 5.80 -5.99 -1.81
CA ALA A 34 5.69 -7.10 -0.86
C ALA A 34 4.68 -8.16 -1.34
N THR A 35 3.50 -7.73 -1.80
CA THR A 35 2.49 -8.65 -2.36
C THR A 35 2.97 -9.32 -3.65
N LEU A 36 3.76 -8.64 -4.48
CA LEU A 36 4.32 -9.21 -5.69
C LEU A 36 5.41 -10.24 -5.36
N ALA A 37 6.33 -9.90 -4.45
CA ALA A 37 7.41 -10.79 -4.02
C ALA A 37 6.85 -12.07 -3.38
N LEU A 38 5.90 -11.91 -2.46
CA LEU A 38 5.23 -13.03 -1.80
C LEU A 38 4.35 -13.83 -2.79
N GLY A 39 3.61 -13.14 -3.66
CA GLY A 39 2.79 -13.79 -4.68
C GLY A 39 3.61 -14.67 -5.62
N ARG A 40 4.80 -14.20 -6.02
CA ARG A 40 5.76 -14.97 -6.81
C ARG A 40 6.35 -16.15 -6.04
N SER A 41 6.74 -15.96 -4.77
CA SER A 41 7.34 -17.05 -3.98
C SER A 41 6.37 -18.20 -3.70
N LEU A 42 5.05 -17.93 -3.70
CA LEU A 42 4.02 -18.95 -3.49
C LEU A 42 3.58 -19.66 -4.79
N SER A 43 3.92 -19.09 -5.95
CA SER A 43 3.43 -19.55 -7.24
C SER A 43 4.28 -20.71 -7.76
N ASP A 44 3.65 -21.86 -7.96
CA ASP A 44 4.29 -23.01 -8.63
C ASP A 44 4.32 -22.82 -10.16
N VAL A 45 3.53 -21.86 -10.65
CA VAL A 45 3.42 -21.50 -12.06
C VAL A 45 4.31 -20.28 -12.29
N GLY A 46 5.19 -20.32 -13.30
CA GLY A 46 6.15 -19.25 -13.61
C GLY A 46 5.53 -17.94 -14.14
N THR A 47 4.35 -17.56 -13.67
CA THR A 47 3.66 -16.34 -14.08
C THR A 47 4.36 -15.10 -13.49
N PRO A 48 4.41 -13.97 -14.23
CA PRO A 48 5.10 -12.76 -13.75
C PRO A 48 4.54 -12.16 -12.46
N ARG A 49 3.29 -12.46 -12.07
CA ARG A 49 2.65 -11.94 -10.86
C ARG A 49 2.39 -13.01 -9.79
N GLY A 50 2.47 -14.29 -10.14
CA GLY A 50 2.11 -15.37 -9.24
C GLY A 50 0.71 -15.17 -8.64
N TYR A 51 0.61 -15.37 -7.32
CA TYR A 51 -0.63 -15.17 -6.56
C TYR A 51 -0.83 -13.74 -6.04
N GLN A 52 -0.14 -12.73 -6.57
CA GLN A 52 -0.22 -11.35 -6.08
C GLN A 52 -1.67 -10.86 -5.93
N ASP A 53 -2.48 -11.01 -6.97
CA ASP A 53 -3.86 -10.50 -6.96
C ASP A 53 -4.74 -11.25 -5.95
N ALA A 54 -4.44 -12.53 -5.68
CA ALA A 54 -5.16 -13.33 -4.70
C ALA A 54 -4.79 -12.94 -3.25
N ILE A 55 -3.53 -12.62 -2.98
CA ILE A 55 -3.06 -12.29 -1.63
C ILE A 55 -3.20 -10.80 -1.28
N THR A 56 -3.36 -9.93 -2.28
CA THR A 56 -3.49 -8.48 -2.05
C THR A 56 -4.79 -8.18 -1.28
N PRO A 57 -4.72 -7.42 -0.17
CA PRO A 57 -5.91 -7.01 0.56
C PRO A 57 -6.84 -6.14 -0.29
N PRO A 58 -8.17 -6.34 -0.26
CA PRO A 58 -9.10 -5.64 -1.15
C PRO A 58 -9.11 -4.12 -0.93
N ARG A 59 -8.92 -3.67 0.31
CA ARG A 59 -8.86 -2.23 0.65
C ARG A 59 -7.59 -1.55 0.13
N LEU A 60 -6.53 -2.30 -0.16
CA LEU A 60 -5.27 -1.72 -0.64
C LEU A 60 -5.48 -1.01 -1.98
N ALA A 61 -6.26 -1.59 -2.90
CA ALA A 61 -6.52 -0.98 -4.20
C ALA A 61 -7.18 0.40 -4.05
N THR A 62 -8.20 0.50 -3.19
CA THR A 62 -8.88 1.77 -2.89
C THR A 62 -7.94 2.79 -2.24
N ILE A 63 -7.12 2.37 -1.27
CA ILE A 63 -6.14 3.24 -0.62
C ILE A 63 -5.09 3.73 -1.62
N ALA A 64 -4.58 2.82 -2.46
CA ALA A 64 -3.58 3.14 -3.48
C ALA A 64 -4.12 4.17 -4.47
N PHE A 65 -5.36 3.98 -4.93
CA PHE A 65 -6.04 4.95 -5.78
C PHE A 65 -6.18 6.30 -5.08
N ALA A 66 -6.74 6.34 -3.87
CA ALA A 66 -6.95 7.59 -3.14
C ALA A 66 -5.64 8.35 -2.89
N VAL A 67 -4.59 7.68 -2.43
CA VAL A 67 -3.28 8.29 -2.18
C VAL A 67 -2.65 8.81 -3.48
N SER A 68 -2.72 8.04 -4.56
CA SER A 68 -2.16 8.45 -5.85
C SER A 68 -2.89 9.66 -6.41
N THR A 69 -4.22 9.69 -6.33
CA THR A 69 -5.05 10.82 -6.74
C THR A 69 -4.74 12.07 -5.89
N LEU A 70 -4.64 11.94 -4.57
CA LEU A 70 -4.29 13.06 -3.69
C LEU A 70 -2.91 13.63 -4.00
N CYS A 71 -1.91 12.79 -4.25
CA CYS A 71 -0.58 13.23 -4.64
C CYS A 71 -0.59 13.96 -5.99
N LEU A 72 -1.31 13.43 -6.98
CA LEU A 72 -1.45 14.06 -8.29
C LEU A 72 -2.12 15.44 -8.19
N LEU A 73 -3.24 15.53 -7.45
CA LEU A 73 -3.94 16.80 -7.21
C LEU A 73 -3.05 17.79 -6.46
N GLY A 74 -2.27 17.32 -5.48
CA GLY A 74 -1.29 18.14 -4.77
C GLY A 74 -0.25 18.75 -5.71
N ILE A 75 0.31 17.94 -6.62
CA ILE A 75 1.27 18.41 -7.64
C ILE A 75 0.59 19.45 -8.54
N ILE A 76 -0.58 19.16 -9.09
CA ILE A 76 -1.32 20.08 -9.97
C ILE A 76 -1.60 21.42 -9.25
N TYR A 77 -2.03 21.35 -8.00
CA TYR A 77 -2.23 22.53 -7.17
C TYR A 77 -0.94 23.33 -6.99
N GLY A 78 0.20 22.64 -6.79
CA GLY A 78 1.52 23.28 -6.72
C GLY A 78 1.86 24.09 -7.97
N PHE A 79 1.62 23.54 -9.16
CA PHE A 79 1.79 24.27 -10.43
C PHE A 79 0.89 25.50 -10.51
N TRP A 80 -0.39 25.33 -10.20
CA TRP A 80 -1.38 26.39 -10.29
C TRP A 80 -1.10 27.54 -9.29
N ARG A 81 -0.67 27.20 -8.07
CA ARG A 81 -0.51 28.18 -6.98
C ARG A 81 0.85 28.88 -6.99
N PHE A 82 1.92 28.17 -7.29
CA PHE A 82 3.31 28.67 -7.16
C PHE A 82 4.00 28.91 -8.50
N GLY A 83 3.34 28.60 -9.62
CA GLY A 83 3.85 28.81 -10.97
C GLY A 83 4.70 27.66 -11.49
N TRP A 84 4.98 27.70 -12.80
CA TRP A 84 5.56 26.58 -13.54
C TRP A 84 6.94 26.13 -13.05
N LEU A 85 7.87 27.08 -12.85
CA LEU A 85 9.24 26.76 -12.42
C LEU A 85 9.27 26.08 -11.04
N ILE A 86 8.47 26.58 -10.09
CA ILE A 86 8.37 25.99 -8.75
C ILE A 86 7.66 24.63 -8.83
N GLY A 87 6.63 24.50 -9.68
CA GLY A 87 5.95 23.23 -9.93
C GLY A 87 6.89 22.11 -10.39
N VAL A 88 7.82 22.41 -11.32
CA VAL A 88 8.84 21.44 -11.76
C VAL A 88 9.75 21.03 -10.60
N GLY A 89 10.18 22.00 -9.78
CA GLY A 89 10.97 21.71 -8.58
C GLY A 89 10.23 20.85 -7.55
N ILE A 90 8.92 21.07 -7.38
CA ILE A 90 8.04 20.25 -6.52
C ILE A 90 7.99 18.81 -7.03
N ILE A 91 7.85 18.58 -8.34
CA ILE A 91 7.85 17.22 -8.90
C ILE A 91 9.17 16.52 -8.57
N ALA A 92 10.30 17.15 -8.92
CA ALA A 92 11.62 16.57 -8.71
C ALA A 92 11.83 16.25 -7.21
N GLY A 93 11.55 17.23 -6.33
CA GLY A 93 11.65 17.06 -4.89
C GLY A 93 10.73 15.95 -4.36
N PHE A 94 9.48 15.89 -4.82
CA PHE A 94 8.52 14.87 -4.39
C PHE A 94 9.00 13.45 -4.72
N PHE A 95 9.45 13.21 -5.96
CA PHE A 95 9.95 11.88 -6.34
C PHE A 95 11.28 11.53 -5.66
N SER A 96 12.17 12.51 -5.44
CA SER A 96 13.39 12.29 -4.65
C SER A 96 13.06 11.89 -3.22
N VAL A 97 12.17 12.62 -2.54
CA VAL A 97 11.74 12.30 -1.17
C VAL A 97 11.01 10.97 -1.11
N LEU A 98 10.15 10.67 -2.09
CA LEU A 98 9.47 9.37 -2.20
C LEU A 98 10.50 8.22 -2.24
N MET A 99 11.55 8.36 -3.05
CA MET A 99 12.61 7.35 -3.13
C MET A 99 13.38 7.22 -1.82
N ILE A 100 13.71 8.33 -1.17
CA ILE A 100 14.38 8.35 0.13
C ILE A 100 13.52 7.66 1.19
N ASN A 101 12.24 8.01 1.30
CA ASN A 101 11.30 7.40 2.23
C ASN A 101 11.20 5.89 1.99
N LYS A 102 11.09 5.48 0.72
CA LYS A 102 11.03 4.07 0.31
C LYS A 102 12.29 3.29 0.67
N LEU A 103 13.47 3.89 0.56
CA LEU A 103 14.76 3.23 0.82
C LEU A 103 15.15 3.22 2.29
N LEU A 104 14.90 4.31 3.02
CA LEU A 104 15.46 4.53 4.36
C LEU A 104 14.45 4.35 5.49
N LEU A 105 13.19 4.78 5.31
CA LEU A 105 12.22 4.83 6.41
C LEU A 105 11.29 3.61 6.44
N LEU A 106 10.97 3.05 5.28
CA LEU A 106 9.97 2.00 5.18
C LEU A 106 10.55 0.59 5.32
N PRO A 107 9.80 -0.36 5.90
CA PRO A 107 10.19 -1.76 5.91
C PRO A 107 10.46 -2.28 4.49
N LYS A 108 11.42 -3.22 4.37
CA LYS A 108 11.68 -3.92 3.10
C LYS A 108 10.45 -4.74 2.68
N GLU A 109 10.33 -5.01 1.37
CA GLU A 109 9.23 -5.80 0.82
C GLU A 109 9.07 -7.19 1.47
N ASN A 110 10.16 -7.82 1.87
CA ASN A 110 10.18 -9.15 2.52
C ASN A 110 10.08 -9.08 4.05
N SER A 111 9.65 -7.94 4.61
CA SER A 111 9.55 -7.80 6.06
C SER A 111 8.33 -8.55 6.64
N GLU A 112 8.48 -9.05 7.87
CA GLU A 112 7.39 -9.69 8.62
C GLU A 112 6.19 -8.75 8.83
N HIS A 113 6.40 -7.44 8.82
CA HIS A 113 5.32 -6.44 8.90
C HIS A 113 4.30 -6.62 7.78
N PHE A 114 4.76 -6.64 6.53
CA PHE A 114 3.86 -6.81 5.38
C PHE A 114 3.29 -8.22 5.31
N ARG A 115 4.11 -9.23 5.61
CA ARG A 115 3.64 -10.63 5.68
C ARG A 115 2.50 -10.80 6.68
N ARG A 116 2.62 -10.23 7.88
CA ARG A 116 1.57 -10.28 8.92
C ARG A 116 0.27 -9.65 8.45
N ILE A 117 0.33 -8.49 7.77
CA ILE A 117 -0.87 -7.81 7.25
C ILE A 117 -1.55 -8.68 6.18
N ILE A 118 -0.78 -9.26 5.25
CA ILE A 118 -1.31 -10.12 4.19
C ILE A 118 -1.97 -11.37 4.78
N VAL A 119 -1.28 -12.05 5.71
CA VAL A 119 -1.79 -13.23 6.42
C VAL A 119 -3.08 -12.91 7.16
N HIS A 120 -3.10 -11.82 7.92
CA HIS A 120 -4.29 -11.42 8.67
C HIS A 120 -5.47 -11.14 7.73
N SER A 121 -5.21 -10.49 6.59
CA SER A 121 -6.24 -10.29 5.56
C SER A 121 -6.73 -11.59 4.92
N LEU A 122 -5.87 -12.60 4.74
CA LEU A 122 -6.27 -13.92 4.24
C LEU A 122 -7.14 -14.65 5.26
N ILE A 123 -6.76 -14.64 6.54
CA ILE A 123 -7.55 -15.26 7.63
C ILE A 123 -8.95 -14.65 7.70
N ASN A 124 -9.07 -13.33 7.67
CA ASN A 124 -10.38 -12.67 7.73
C ASN A 124 -11.23 -13.02 6.50
N ARG A 125 -10.65 -13.02 5.29
CA ARG A 125 -11.37 -13.42 4.06
C ARG A 125 -11.81 -14.88 4.11
N HIS A 126 -10.99 -15.78 4.62
CA HIS A 126 -11.37 -17.18 4.81
C HIS A 126 -12.60 -17.30 5.72
N ALA A 127 -12.58 -16.59 6.84
CA ALA A 127 -13.70 -16.55 7.78
C ALA A 127 -14.97 -15.99 7.16
N ASP A 128 -14.86 -14.89 6.41
CA ASP A 128 -16.00 -14.24 5.75
C ASP A 128 -16.62 -15.17 4.70
N TYR A 129 -15.81 -15.84 3.87
CA TYR A 129 -16.32 -16.81 2.88
C TYR A 129 -16.99 -18.03 3.53
N LEU A 130 -16.46 -18.53 4.66
CA LEU A 130 -17.12 -19.59 5.42
C LEU A 130 -18.48 -19.16 5.96
N LYS A 131 -18.60 -17.92 6.47
CA LYS A 131 -19.88 -17.36 6.95
C LYS A 131 -20.89 -17.19 5.82
N GLU A 132 -20.42 -16.81 4.63
CA GLU A 132 -21.25 -16.64 3.43
C GLU A 132 -21.63 -17.97 2.76
N GLY A 133 -21.03 -19.09 3.19
CA GLY A 133 -21.23 -20.41 2.58
C GLY A 133 -20.50 -20.61 1.25
N ASP A 134 -19.57 -19.70 0.89
CA ASP A 134 -18.76 -19.79 -0.34
C ASP A 134 -17.57 -20.75 -0.11
N ALA A 135 -17.87 -22.04 -0.20
CA ALA A 135 -16.88 -23.11 0.00
C ALA A 135 -15.72 -23.07 -1.01
N LEU A 136 -15.98 -22.61 -2.25
CA LEU A 136 -14.95 -22.53 -3.29
C LEU A 136 -13.91 -21.47 -2.95
N ARG A 137 -14.35 -20.24 -2.62
CA ARG A 137 -13.43 -19.16 -2.26
C ARG A 137 -12.74 -19.43 -0.91
N ALA A 138 -13.45 -20.00 0.05
CA ALA A 138 -12.86 -20.44 1.32
C ALA A 138 -11.72 -21.45 1.06
N SER A 139 -11.97 -22.49 0.26
CA SER A 139 -10.95 -23.48 -0.08
C SER A 139 -9.74 -22.87 -0.80
N ALA A 140 -9.95 -21.91 -1.70
CA ALA A 140 -8.87 -21.22 -2.40
C ALA A 140 -7.99 -20.41 -1.43
N VAL A 141 -8.59 -19.70 -0.48
CA VAL A 141 -7.84 -18.94 0.55
C VAL A 141 -7.13 -19.88 1.53
N ALA A 142 -7.76 -21.00 1.89
CA ALA A 142 -7.17 -22.04 2.72
C ALA A 142 -5.87 -22.59 2.10
N MET A 143 -5.88 -22.89 0.80
CA MET A 143 -4.68 -23.31 0.06
C MET A 143 -3.54 -22.27 0.14
N LEU A 144 -3.87 -20.97 0.02
CA LEU A 144 -2.88 -19.90 0.13
C LEU A 144 -2.30 -19.78 1.54
N LEU A 145 -3.11 -19.98 2.58
CA LEU A 145 -2.67 -20.00 3.98
C LEU A 145 -1.74 -21.19 4.26
N GLU A 146 -2.06 -22.38 3.74
CA GLU A 146 -1.21 -23.56 3.85
C GLU A 146 0.14 -23.36 3.16
N LYS A 147 0.15 -22.79 1.95
CA LYS A 147 1.39 -22.42 1.25
C LYS A 147 2.23 -21.39 2.02
N LEU A 148 1.60 -20.59 2.88
CA LEU A 148 2.27 -19.65 3.78
C LEU A 148 2.73 -20.28 5.11
N GLY A 149 2.50 -21.58 5.29
CA GLY A 149 2.85 -22.35 6.49
C GLY A 149 1.84 -22.17 7.64
N ILE A 150 0.61 -21.75 7.36
CA ILE A 150 -0.42 -21.49 8.37
C ILE A 150 -1.48 -22.59 8.29
N PRO A 151 -1.57 -23.47 9.30
CA PRO A 151 -2.54 -24.56 9.29
C PRO A 151 -3.96 -24.02 9.46
N VAL A 152 -4.84 -24.35 8.52
CA VAL A 152 -6.23 -23.88 8.46
C VAL A 152 -7.06 -24.37 9.66
N ASN A 153 -6.68 -25.52 10.24
CA ASN A 153 -7.30 -26.05 11.45
C ASN A 153 -7.20 -25.07 12.64
N GLN A 154 -6.08 -24.35 12.77
CA GLN A 154 -5.89 -23.32 13.81
C GLN A 154 -6.72 -22.07 13.53
N VAL A 155 -6.94 -21.74 12.25
CA VAL A 155 -7.81 -20.62 11.84
C VAL A 155 -9.26 -20.91 12.22
N ASN A 156 -9.75 -22.13 11.97
CA ASN A 156 -11.11 -22.53 12.32
C ASN A 156 -11.37 -22.56 13.83
N GLU A 157 -10.38 -22.87 14.66
CA GLU A 157 -10.50 -22.80 16.13
C GLU A 157 -10.58 -21.36 16.64
N SER A 158 -9.85 -20.42 16.02
CA SER A 158 -9.89 -18.99 16.39
C SER A 158 -11.23 -18.30 16.07
N LEU A 159 -12.03 -18.87 15.17
CA LEU A 159 -13.33 -18.35 14.73
C LEU A 159 -14.53 -18.89 15.51
N LYS A 160 -14.32 -19.91 16.36
CA LYS A 160 -15.36 -20.51 17.21
C LYS A 160 -15.49 -19.86 18.61
N LYS A 161 -14.64 -18.88 18.92
CA LYS A 161 -14.69 -18.07 20.14
C LYS A 161 -15.40 -16.75 19.88
#